data_AF-A0A5S9MGE2-F1
#
_entry.id   AF-A0A5S9MGE2-F1
#
_cell.length_a   1.000
_cell.length_b   1.000
_cell.length_c   1.000
_cell.angle_alpha   90.00
_cell.angle_beta   90.00
_cell.angle_gamma   90.00
#
_symmetry.space_group_name_H-M   'P 1'
#
loop_
_entity.id
_entity.type
_entity.pdbx_description
1 polymer ?
#
loop_
_entity_poly.entity_id
_entity_poly.type
_entity_poly.pdbx_seq_one_letter_code
_entity_poly.pdbx_strand_id
1 'polypeptide(L)'
;MKRKKKKIYVRFSVLERPSGIHFDGQSIWIGGHGKQGTLNKSIFYDPKKQARKQREIKLGVMPVAFFPEKNSSTLYVLCHGDHTLYKVDTKTNKQLASVETGQNPNYITADTSSIYVSNLDDNSVSIIDKHSFIMKNQLNVSSGPYAIVLEEKK
;
A
#
# COMPACT_ATOMS: atom_id res chain seq x y z
N MET A 1 17.29 7.93 -34.21
CA MET A 1 17.79 7.50 -32.88
C MET A 1 17.23 6.10 -32.57
N LYS A 2 18.04 5.03 -32.51
CA LYS A 2 17.56 3.65 -32.28
C LYS A 2 17.20 3.47 -30.79
N ARG A 3 15.92 3.23 -30.49
CA ARG A 3 15.46 2.85 -29.14
C ARG A 3 16.16 1.56 -28.70
N LYS A 4 16.97 1.60 -27.63
CA LYS A 4 17.51 0.38 -27.01
C LYS A 4 16.35 -0.52 -26.57
N LYS A 5 16.32 -1.77 -27.03
CA LYS A 5 15.35 -2.78 -26.57
C LYS A 5 15.55 -2.99 -25.07
N LYS A 6 14.49 -2.84 -24.28
CA LYS A 6 14.51 -3.15 -22.83
C LYS A 6 14.76 -4.65 -22.66
N LYS A 7 15.74 -5.02 -21.84
CA LYS A 7 16.02 -6.42 -21.48
C LYS A 7 15.17 -6.79 -20.26
N ILE A 8 14.44 -7.90 -20.35
CA ILE A 8 13.72 -8.48 -19.21
C ILE A 8 14.70 -9.40 -18.47
N TYR A 9 14.86 -9.16 -17.17
CA TYR A 9 15.83 -9.90 -16.35
C TYR A 9 15.22 -11.12 -15.67
N VAL A 10 13.97 -11.02 -15.20
CA VAL A 10 13.26 -12.08 -14.47
C VAL A 10 11.76 -11.98 -14.79
N ARG A 11 11.08 -13.13 -14.80
CA ARG A 11 9.61 -13.25 -14.77
C ARG A 11 9.22 -14.28 -13.73
N PHE A 12 8.14 -14.02 -13.01
CA PHE A 12 7.58 -14.95 -12.05
C PHE A 12 6.09 -14.69 -11.86
N SER A 13 5.37 -15.73 -11.49
CA SER A 13 3.95 -15.63 -11.17
C SER A 13 3.77 -15.00 -9.79
N VAL A 14 2.77 -14.14 -9.69
CA VAL A 14 2.34 -13.50 -8.45
C VAL A 14 0.88 -13.89 -8.20
N LEU A 15 0.26 -13.38 -7.14
CA LEU A 15 -1.16 -13.62 -6.88
C LEU A 15 -2.05 -13.20 -8.06
N GLU A 16 -3.24 -13.81 -8.13
CA GLU A 16 -4.31 -13.34 -9.01
C GLU A 16 -4.79 -11.94 -8.60
N ARG A 17 -5.10 -11.10 -9.59
CA ARG A 17 -5.56 -9.70 -9.41
C ARG A 17 -4.59 -8.84 -8.55
N PRO A 18 -3.31 -8.73 -8.94
CA PRO A 18 -2.38 -7.83 -8.26
C PRO A 18 -2.79 -6.37 -8.52
N SER A 19 -2.54 -5.49 -7.54
CA SER A 19 -2.84 -4.05 -7.68
C SER A 19 -1.71 -3.19 -7.13
N GLY A 20 -1.29 -3.45 -5.89
CA GLY A 20 -0.19 -2.76 -5.25
C GLY A 20 1.16 -3.43 -5.48
N ILE A 21 2.19 -2.62 -5.73
CA ILE A 21 3.59 -3.05 -5.79
C ILE A 21 4.50 -2.05 -5.07
N HIS A 22 5.48 -2.55 -4.34
CA HIS A 22 6.56 -1.73 -3.76
C HIS A 22 7.91 -2.44 -3.87
N PHE A 23 8.98 -1.66 -4.01
CA PHE A 23 10.34 -2.16 -4.04
C PHE A 23 11.18 -1.40 -3.01
N ASP A 24 11.66 -2.13 -1.98
CA ASP A 24 12.36 -1.55 -0.82
C ASP A 24 13.89 -1.47 -0.97
N GLY A 25 14.43 -1.78 -2.16
CA GLY A 25 15.86 -1.91 -2.40
C GLY A 25 16.38 -3.36 -2.39
N GLN A 26 15.66 -4.29 -1.75
CA GLN A 26 16.05 -5.69 -1.61
C GLN A 26 14.96 -6.66 -2.07
N SER A 27 13.70 -6.34 -1.82
CA SER A 27 12.53 -7.19 -1.99
C SER A 27 11.45 -6.45 -2.78
N ILE A 28 10.72 -7.20 -3.59
CA ILE A 28 9.51 -6.72 -4.28
C ILE A 28 8.32 -7.19 -3.47
N TRP A 29 7.47 -6.26 -3.04
CA TRP A 29 6.25 -6.46 -2.27
C TRP A 29 5.06 -6.34 -3.22
N ILE A 30 4.16 -7.32 -3.21
CA ILE A 30 3.02 -7.36 -4.13
C ILE A 30 1.77 -7.72 -3.35
N GLY A 31 0.77 -6.87 -3.49
CA GLY A 31 -0.56 -7.03 -2.93
C GLY A 31 -1.61 -7.09 -4.03
N GLY A 32 -2.86 -7.21 -3.64
CA GLY A 32 -3.96 -7.40 -4.55
C GLY A 32 -5.17 -7.99 -3.86
N HIS A 33 -6.22 -8.19 -4.64
CA HIS A 33 -7.50 -8.67 -4.14
C HIS A 33 -7.47 -10.17 -3.85
N GLY A 34 -6.62 -10.91 -4.55
CA GLY A 34 -6.60 -12.36 -4.53
C GLY A 34 -7.52 -12.96 -5.60
N LYS A 35 -7.61 -14.28 -5.57
CA LYS A 35 -8.42 -15.07 -6.49
C LYS A 35 -9.91 -14.75 -6.32
N GLN A 36 -10.69 -14.86 -7.39
CA GLN A 36 -12.14 -14.75 -7.28
C GLN A 36 -12.67 -15.76 -6.25
N GLY A 37 -13.48 -15.29 -5.30
CA GLY A 37 -14.01 -16.11 -4.19
C GLY A 37 -13.06 -16.28 -3.00
N THR A 38 -11.83 -15.77 -3.03
CA THR A 38 -10.91 -15.81 -1.88
C THR A 38 -10.13 -14.51 -1.76
N LEU A 39 -10.41 -13.78 -0.68
CA LEU A 39 -9.73 -12.51 -0.43
C LEU A 39 -8.29 -12.74 0.01
N ASN A 40 -7.37 -12.00 -0.59
CA ASN A 40 -5.96 -12.04 -0.23
C ASN A 40 -5.75 -11.43 1.15
N LYS A 41 -5.03 -12.14 2.02
CA LYS A 41 -4.62 -11.66 3.36
C LYS A 41 -3.10 -11.60 3.52
N SER A 42 -2.38 -11.81 2.41
CA SER A 42 -0.93 -11.96 2.38
C SER A 42 -0.31 -10.93 1.45
N ILE A 43 0.80 -10.34 1.88
CA ILE A 43 1.69 -9.63 0.96
C ILE A 43 2.74 -10.62 0.47
N PHE A 44 2.81 -10.81 -0.84
CA PHE A 44 3.82 -11.65 -1.47
C PHE A 44 5.11 -10.84 -1.56
N TYR A 45 6.21 -11.42 -1.08
CA TYR A 45 7.52 -10.82 -1.27
C TYR A 45 8.54 -11.79 -1.88
N ASP A 46 9.37 -11.26 -2.79
CA ASP A 46 10.53 -11.96 -3.36
C ASP A 46 11.84 -11.37 -2.79
N PRO A 47 12.50 -12.04 -1.84
CA PRO A 47 13.75 -11.58 -1.27
C PRO A 47 14.87 -11.68 -2.31
N LYS A 48 15.61 -10.60 -2.50
CA LYS A 48 16.76 -10.48 -3.43
C LYS A 48 16.40 -10.49 -4.92
N LYS A 49 15.12 -10.31 -5.30
CA LYS A 49 14.65 -10.23 -6.70
C LYS A 49 14.95 -11.49 -7.54
N GLN A 50 14.96 -12.68 -6.93
CA GLN A 50 15.36 -13.90 -7.62
C GLN A 50 14.19 -14.79 -8.07
N ALA A 51 12.94 -14.37 -7.84
CA ALA A 51 11.71 -15.07 -8.19
C ALA A 51 11.53 -16.48 -7.58
N ARG A 52 12.46 -16.93 -6.73
CA ARG A 52 12.58 -18.35 -6.32
C ARG A 52 12.00 -18.64 -4.95
N LYS A 53 11.86 -17.65 -4.06
CA LYS A 53 11.38 -17.87 -2.69
C LYS A 53 10.36 -16.81 -2.31
N GLN A 54 9.10 -17.07 -2.59
CA GLN A 54 8.02 -16.22 -2.10
C GLN A 54 7.87 -16.44 -0.60
N ARG A 55 7.69 -15.37 0.18
CA ARG A 55 7.08 -15.51 1.50
C ARG A 55 5.94 -14.53 1.69
N GLU A 56 5.22 -14.76 2.77
CA GLU A 56 3.97 -14.10 3.07
C GLU A 56 4.06 -13.39 4.42
N ILE A 57 3.46 -12.21 4.46
CA ILE A 57 3.16 -11.50 5.70
C ILE A 57 1.66 -11.47 5.80
N LYS A 58 1.13 -12.10 6.86
CA LYS A 58 -0.28 -12.02 7.19
C LYS A 58 -0.56 -10.61 7.69
N LEU A 59 -1.44 -9.91 6.99
CA LEU A 59 -1.92 -8.58 7.34
C LEU A 59 -3.44 -8.57 7.13
N GLY A 60 -3.98 -7.38 6.92
CA GLY A 60 -5.36 -7.15 6.54
C GLY A 60 -5.74 -7.72 5.17
N VAL A 61 -6.98 -7.41 4.79
CA VAL A 61 -7.65 -7.99 3.64
C VAL A 61 -7.51 -7.09 2.41
N MET A 62 -7.09 -7.67 1.29
CA MET A 62 -6.80 -6.98 0.04
C MET A 62 -5.81 -5.80 0.21
N PRO A 63 -4.51 -6.06 0.49
CA PRO A 63 -3.51 -4.99 0.47
C PRO A 63 -3.36 -4.43 -0.95
N VAL A 64 -3.84 -3.20 -1.20
CA VAL A 64 -3.91 -2.61 -2.55
C VAL A 64 -2.89 -1.51 -2.80
N ALA A 65 -2.39 -0.84 -1.75
CA ALA A 65 -1.40 0.22 -1.89
C ALA A 65 -0.28 0.11 -0.84
N PHE A 66 0.92 0.51 -1.25
CA PHE A 66 2.15 0.44 -0.46
C PHE A 66 2.86 1.80 -0.52
N PHE A 67 2.84 2.55 0.59
CA PHE A 67 3.42 3.89 0.66
C PHE A 67 4.63 3.91 1.61
N PRO A 68 5.86 4.03 1.09
CA PRO A 68 7.06 4.02 1.93
C PRO A 68 7.24 5.35 2.67
N GLU A 69 7.67 5.29 3.92
CA GLU A 69 8.14 6.47 4.63
C GLU A 69 9.59 6.78 4.25
N LYS A 70 9.86 8.03 3.85
CA LYS A 70 11.18 8.48 3.42
C LYS A 70 12.22 8.27 4.54
N ASN A 71 13.38 7.70 4.19
CA ASN A 71 14.51 7.45 5.09
C ASN A 71 14.17 6.55 6.30
N SER A 72 13.13 5.72 6.21
CA SER A 72 12.68 4.80 7.25
C SER A 72 12.51 3.38 6.70
N SER A 73 12.50 2.36 7.55
CA SER A 73 12.01 1.01 7.18
C SER A 73 10.49 0.87 7.31
N THR A 74 9.79 1.97 7.59
CA THR A 74 8.34 1.98 7.66
C THR A 74 7.73 1.95 6.27
N LEU A 75 6.78 1.04 6.08
CA LEU A 75 5.89 0.95 4.94
C LEU A 75 4.45 1.03 5.44
N TYR A 76 3.68 1.98 4.91
CA TYR A 76 2.24 1.98 5.12
C TYR A 76 1.57 1.09 4.08
N VAL A 77 0.73 0.16 4.53
CA VAL A 77 0.01 -0.79 3.68
C VAL A 77 -1.47 -0.52 3.83
N LEU A 78 -2.11 -0.11 2.73
CA LEU A 78 -3.54 0.15 2.70
C LEU A 78 -4.27 -1.12 2.29
N CYS A 79 -5.14 -1.60 3.17
CA CYS A 79 -5.95 -2.79 2.94
C CYS A 79 -7.38 -2.37 2.62
N HIS A 80 -7.82 -2.69 1.41
CA HIS A 80 -9.10 -2.27 0.86
C HIS A 80 -10.27 -3.00 1.53
N GLY A 81 -10.13 -4.32 1.71
CA GLY A 81 -11.23 -5.20 2.11
C GLY A 81 -11.58 -5.18 3.59
N ASP A 82 -10.72 -4.61 4.43
CA ASP A 82 -10.96 -4.42 5.88
C ASP A 82 -10.82 -2.95 6.31
N HIS A 83 -10.76 -2.03 5.36
CA HIS A 83 -10.84 -0.58 5.60
C HIS A 83 -9.79 -0.08 6.61
N THR A 84 -8.57 -0.60 6.51
CA THR A 84 -7.53 -0.36 7.50
C THR A 84 -6.22 0.03 6.84
N LEU A 85 -5.54 1.03 7.41
CA LEU A 85 -4.16 1.36 7.11
C LEU A 85 -3.23 0.73 8.15
N TYR A 86 -2.25 -0.03 7.70
CA TYR A 86 -1.25 -0.67 8.56
C TYR A 86 0.10 0.00 8.43
N LYS A 87 0.83 0.11 9.55
CA LYS A 87 2.24 0.50 9.61
C LYS A 87 3.08 -0.77 9.76
N VAL A 88 4.01 -1.03 8.85
CA VAL A 88 4.83 -2.25 8.82
C VAL A 88 6.31 -1.89 8.78
N ASP A 89 7.13 -2.62 9.54
CA ASP A 89 8.60 -2.54 9.43
C ASP A 89 9.08 -3.55 8.37
N THR A 90 9.67 -3.05 7.27
CA THR A 90 10.17 -3.87 6.16
C THR A 90 11.43 -4.66 6.48
N LYS A 91 12.17 -4.32 7.54
CA LYS A 91 13.34 -5.10 7.97
C LYS A 91 12.93 -6.36 8.71
N THR A 92 11.94 -6.23 9.60
CA THR A 92 11.48 -7.33 10.47
C THR A 92 10.22 -8.02 9.94
N ASN A 93 9.55 -7.44 8.95
CA ASN A 93 8.27 -7.87 8.39
C ASN A 93 7.14 -7.91 9.44
N LYS A 94 7.19 -7.01 10.42
CA LYS A 94 6.22 -6.95 11.52
C LYS A 94 5.28 -5.77 11.36
N GLN A 95 4.00 -5.98 11.64
CA GLN A 95 3.04 -4.90 11.88
C GLN A 95 3.45 -4.15 13.16
N LEU A 96 3.53 -2.82 13.05
CA LEU A 96 3.84 -1.91 14.14
C LEU A 96 2.59 -1.25 14.70
N ALA A 97 1.63 -0.89 13.84
CA ALA A 97 0.39 -0.24 14.22
C ALA A 97 -0.68 -0.41 13.11
N SER A 98 -1.93 -0.11 13.42
CA SER A 98 -3.06 -0.07 12.49
C SER A 98 -4.00 1.06 12.86
N VAL A 99 -4.70 1.61 11.87
CA VAL A 99 -5.74 2.62 12.05
C VAL A 99 -6.85 2.38 11.02
N GLU A 100 -8.09 2.38 11.49
CA GLU A 100 -9.26 2.26 10.61
C GLU A 100 -9.40 3.52 9.75
N THR A 101 -9.86 3.34 8.51
CA THR A 101 -10.14 4.41 7.54
C THR A 101 -11.64 4.48 7.25
N GLY A 102 -12.04 5.24 6.24
CA GLY A 102 -13.37 5.08 5.64
C GLY A 102 -13.45 3.82 4.76
N GLN A 103 -14.65 3.57 4.22
CA GLN A 103 -14.96 2.35 3.46
C GLN A 103 -14.25 2.28 2.10
N ASN A 104 -13.80 1.07 1.75
CA ASN A 104 -13.12 0.73 0.52
C ASN A 104 -12.00 1.74 0.15
N PRO A 105 -10.99 1.88 1.01
CA PRO A 105 -9.91 2.81 0.75
C PRO A 105 -9.07 2.35 -0.44
N ASN A 106 -8.61 3.31 -1.24
CA ASN A 106 -7.99 3.00 -2.52
C ASN A 106 -6.62 3.66 -2.72
N TYR A 107 -6.45 4.89 -2.24
CA TYR A 107 -5.24 5.65 -2.46
C TYR A 107 -4.71 6.24 -1.16
N ILE A 108 -3.38 6.35 -1.08
CA ILE A 108 -2.66 6.92 0.06
C ILE A 108 -1.59 7.90 -0.42
N THR A 109 -1.51 9.04 0.24
CA THR A 109 -0.39 9.98 0.16
C THR A 109 -0.07 10.53 1.54
N ALA A 110 1.07 11.18 1.73
CA ALA A 110 1.44 11.75 3.02
C ALA A 110 2.38 12.95 2.87
N ASP A 111 2.26 13.89 3.81
CA ASP A 111 3.24 14.94 4.04
C ASP A 111 4.16 14.58 5.23
N THR A 112 4.81 15.58 5.82
CA THR A 112 5.70 15.40 6.97
C THR A 112 4.98 14.98 8.24
N SER A 113 3.71 15.37 8.39
CA SER A 113 2.91 15.28 9.63
C SER A 113 1.64 14.43 9.51
N SER A 114 1.11 14.27 8.30
CA SER A 114 -0.19 13.68 8.06
C SER A 114 -0.16 12.69 6.89
N ILE A 115 -0.97 11.64 7.04
CA ILE A 115 -1.29 10.67 5.99
C ILE A 115 -2.72 10.94 5.54
N TYR A 116 -2.95 10.91 4.24
CA TYR A 116 -4.24 11.11 3.60
C TYR A 116 -4.64 9.85 2.84
N VAL A 117 -5.83 9.34 3.12
CA VAL A 117 -6.38 8.14 2.48
C VAL A 117 -7.69 8.48 1.81
N SER A 118 -7.84 8.11 0.54
CA SER A 118 -9.10 8.26 -0.18
C SER A 118 -9.99 7.03 0.03
N ASN A 119 -11.24 7.27 0.45
CA ASN A 119 -12.23 6.23 0.76
C ASN A 119 -13.32 6.28 -0.31
N LEU A 120 -13.31 5.31 -1.24
CA LEU A 120 -14.13 5.38 -2.45
C LEU A 120 -15.62 5.36 -2.15
N ASP A 121 -16.05 4.39 -1.36
CA ASP A 121 -17.47 4.12 -1.14
C ASP A 121 -18.06 5.01 -0.03
N ASP A 122 -17.19 5.56 0.82
CA ASP A 122 -17.56 6.47 1.89
C ASP A 122 -17.60 7.95 1.43
N ASN A 123 -17.15 8.22 0.21
CA ASN A 123 -17.04 9.58 -0.35
C ASN A 123 -16.28 10.53 0.59
N SER A 124 -15.17 10.04 1.16
CA SER A 124 -14.42 10.76 2.19
C SER A 124 -12.91 10.64 2.02
N VAL A 125 -12.17 11.51 2.70
CA VAL A 125 -10.72 11.45 2.86
C VAL A 125 -10.39 11.35 4.35
N SER A 126 -9.75 10.27 4.75
CA SER A 126 -9.22 10.12 6.11
C SER A 126 -7.90 10.87 6.24
N ILE A 127 -7.77 11.67 7.30
CA ILE A 127 -6.55 12.39 7.69
C ILE A 127 -6.05 11.77 8.98
N ILE A 128 -4.86 11.18 8.93
CA ILE A 128 -4.25 10.44 10.03
C ILE A 128 -2.99 11.19 10.47
N ASP A 129 -2.76 11.31 11.77
CA ASP A 129 -1.48 11.78 12.30
C ASP A 129 -0.39 10.75 12.03
N LYS A 130 0.69 11.17 11.39
CA LYS A 130 1.74 10.24 10.96
C LYS A 130 2.60 9.73 12.12
N HIS A 131 2.73 10.51 13.20
CA HIS A 131 3.59 10.20 14.34
C HIS A 131 2.89 9.28 15.34
N SER A 132 1.68 9.67 15.79
CA SER A 132 0.86 8.87 16.70
C SER A 132 0.11 7.75 16.00
N PHE A 133 -0.08 7.85 14.67
CA PHE A 133 -0.84 6.91 13.86
C PHE A 133 -2.32 6.83 14.25
N ILE A 134 -2.90 7.97 14.60
CA ILE A 134 -4.30 8.12 15.04
C ILE A 134 -5.07 8.95 14.01
N MET A 135 -6.34 8.60 13.75
CA MET A 135 -7.27 9.38 12.94
C MET A 135 -7.43 10.79 13.53
N LYS A 136 -7.08 11.83 12.76
CA LYS A 136 -7.27 13.24 13.13
C LYS A 136 -8.62 13.76 12.67
N ASN A 137 -9.00 13.43 11.44
CA ASN A 137 -10.22 13.94 10.83
C ASN A 137 -10.64 13.08 9.64
N GLN A 138 -11.91 13.19 9.25
CA GLN A 138 -12.44 12.62 8.03
C GLN A 138 -13.20 13.71 7.27
N LEU A 139 -12.74 14.01 6.06
CA LEU A 139 -13.34 15.04 5.21
C LEU A 139 -14.29 14.42 4.21
N ASN A 140 -15.55 14.86 4.22
CA ASN A 140 -16.51 14.49 3.18
C ASN A 140 -16.18 15.22 1.88
N VAL A 141 -16.27 14.50 0.76
CA VAL A 141 -15.99 15.01 -0.58
C VAL A 141 -17.08 14.54 -1.56
N SER A 142 -17.03 15.02 -2.80
CA SER A 142 -17.87 14.50 -3.87
C SER A 142 -17.55 13.03 -4.15
N SER A 143 -18.51 12.33 -4.77
CA SER A 143 -18.45 10.88 -4.86
C SER A 143 -17.21 10.32 -5.56
N GLY A 144 -16.68 9.23 -5.00
CA GLY A 144 -15.60 8.43 -5.58
C GLY A 144 -14.22 9.10 -5.59
N PRO A 145 -13.68 9.59 -4.45
CA PRO A 145 -12.34 10.17 -4.43
C PRO A 145 -11.28 9.11 -4.74
N TYR A 146 -10.70 9.18 -5.94
CA TYR A 146 -9.77 8.16 -6.41
C TYR A 146 -8.30 8.45 -6.09
N ALA A 147 -7.85 9.69 -6.31
CA ALA A 147 -6.46 10.09 -6.13
C ALA A 147 -6.38 11.40 -5.35
N ILE A 148 -5.32 11.55 -4.55
CA ILE A 148 -5.03 12.76 -3.78
C ILE A 148 -3.64 13.23 -4.20
N VAL A 149 -3.53 14.50 -4.60
CA VAL A 149 -2.26 15.15 -4.90
C VAL A 149 -2.01 16.21 -3.85
N LEU A 150 -0.85 16.16 -3.21
CA LEU A 150 -0.42 17.20 -2.28
C LEU A 150 0.32 18.28 -3.08
N GLU A 151 -0.04 19.53 -2.85
CA GLU A 151 0.70 20.66 -3.41
C GLU A 151 2.09 20.73 -2.78
N GLU A 152 3.13 20.82 -3.61
CA GLU A 152 4.46 21.17 -3.13
C GLU A 152 4.48 22.66 -2.78
N LYS A 153 4.64 22.98 -1.50
CA LYS A 153 4.89 24.37 -1.10
C LYS A 153 6.27 24.78 -1.63
N LYS A 154 6.28 25.85 -2.43
CA LYS A 154 7.49 26.49 -2.96
C LYS A 154 8.36 27.08 -1.87
#